data_AF-A0A4Y8KNQ9-F1
#
_entry.id   AF-A0A4Y8KNQ9-F1
#
_cell.length_a   1.000
_cell.length_b   1.000
_cell.length_c   1.000
_cell.angle_alpha   90.00
_cell.angle_beta   90.00
_cell.angle_gamma   90.00
#
_symmetry.space_group_name_H-M   'P 1'
#
loop_
_entity.id
_entity.type
_entity.pdbx_description
1 polymer ?
#
loop_
_entity_poly.entity_id
_entity_poly.type
_entity_poly.pdbx_seq_one_letter_code
_entity_poly.pdbx_strand_id
1 'polypeptide(L)'
;MTHTQSANGMSSREPAQTAPPASEFDPSEIVFITQGVTAAEASAVIALLRGLLREESDERRTAPGHGQSAWQMDQRSIRTPITPGPGRWRSFSG
;
A
#
# COMPACT_ATOMS: atom_id res chain seq x y z
N MET A 1 -34.54 24.66 46.52
CA MET A 1 -34.73 24.74 45.05
C MET A 1 -33.37 25.03 44.46
N THR A 2 -32.68 24.22 43.67
CA THR A 2 -32.87 22.89 43.07
C THR A 2 -31.45 22.35 42.89
N HIS A 3 -31.16 21.17 43.43
CA HIS A 3 -29.90 20.48 43.23
C HIS A 3 -30.04 19.66 41.94
N THR A 4 -29.42 20.09 40.83
CA THR A 4 -29.41 19.28 39.60
C THR A 4 -28.14 18.44 39.56
N GLN A 5 -28.28 17.23 40.08
CA GLN A 5 -27.39 16.11 39.83
C GLN A 5 -27.68 15.61 38.40
N SER A 6 -26.76 15.83 37.46
CA SER A 6 -26.78 15.13 36.18
C SER A 6 -25.87 13.91 36.28
N ALA A 7 -26.51 12.77 36.52
CA ALA A 7 -25.95 11.47 36.18
C ALA A 7 -25.84 11.39 34.66
N ASN A 8 -24.61 11.32 34.15
CA ASN A 8 -24.39 10.82 32.80
C ASN A 8 -23.49 9.59 32.90
N GLY A 9 -24.15 8.45 33.03
CA GLY A 9 -23.54 7.14 32.88
C GLY A 9 -23.44 6.79 31.39
N MET A 10 -22.37 6.06 31.07
CA MET A 10 -22.20 5.24 29.86
C MET A 10 -22.02 6.00 28.53
N SER A 11 -20.76 6.35 28.26
CA SER A 11 -20.19 5.92 26.98
C SER A 11 -18.82 5.33 27.28
N SER A 12 -18.83 4.05 27.66
CA SER A 12 -17.65 3.21 27.60
C SER A 12 -17.09 3.37 26.19
N ARG A 13 -15.96 4.07 26.06
CA ARG A 13 -15.18 4.08 24.84
C ARG A 13 -14.70 2.64 24.67
N GLU A 14 -15.46 1.90 23.88
CA GLU A 14 -15.09 0.61 23.30
C GLU A 14 -13.60 0.70 22.96
N PRO A 15 -12.74 -0.19 23.48
CA PRO A 15 -11.35 -0.18 23.05
C PRO A 15 -11.39 -0.33 21.53
N ALA A 16 -10.66 0.56 20.86
CA ALA A 16 -10.52 0.59 19.41
C ALA A 16 -10.54 -0.84 18.87
N GLN A 17 -11.60 -1.17 18.13
CA GLN A 17 -11.73 -2.44 17.45
C GLN A 17 -10.40 -2.66 16.72
N THR A 18 -9.59 -3.57 17.25
CA THR A 18 -8.34 -3.98 16.62
C THR A 18 -8.75 -4.40 15.22
N ALA A 19 -8.41 -3.59 14.22
CA ALA A 19 -8.61 -3.94 12.84
C ALA A 19 -8.11 -5.39 12.69
N PRO A 20 -8.89 -6.31 12.10
CA PRO A 20 -8.46 -7.69 11.95
C PRO A 20 -7.05 -7.67 11.37
N PRO A 21 -6.11 -8.51 11.86
CA PRO A 21 -4.79 -8.59 11.26
C PRO A 21 -5.03 -8.75 9.76
N ALA A 22 -4.42 -7.87 8.97
CA ALA A 22 -4.58 -7.85 7.52
C ALA A 22 -4.50 -9.29 7.03
N SER A 23 -5.60 -9.77 6.42
CA SER A 23 -5.90 -11.18 6.24
C SER A 23 -4.64 -11.96 5.89
N GLU A 24 -4.08 -12.62 6.89
CA GLU A 24 -2.85 -13.38 6.74
C GLU A 24 -3.17 -14.56 5.84
N PHE A 25 -2.29 -14.82 4.88
CA PHE A 25 -2.45 -15.93 3.94
C PHE A 25 -2.42 -17.28 4.68
N ASP A 26 -3.46 -18.10 4.52
CA ASP A 26 -3.52 -19.45 5.09
C ASP A 26 -2.69 -20.43 4.23
N PRO A 27 -1.60 -21.01 4.76
CA PRO A 27 -0.78 -21.95 4.00
C PRO A 27 -1.51 -23.22 3.58
N SER A 28 -2.64 -23.55 4.21
CA SER A 28 -3.47 -24.71 3.88
C SER A 28 -4.13 -24.59 2.49
N GLU A 29 -4.17 -23.38 1.92
CA GLU A 29 -4.68 -23.13 0.57
C GLU A 29 -3.68 -23.51 -0.55
N ILE A 30 -2.42 -23.82 -0.21
CA ILE A 30 -1.38 -24.19 -1.19
C ILE A 30 -1.38 -25.70 -1.43
N VAL A 31 -1.45 -26.08 -2.71
CA VAL A 31 -1.31 -27.47 -3.16
C VAL A 31 -0.05 -27.61 -4.03
N PHE A 32 0.85 -28.51 -3.64
CA PHE A 32 2.01 -28.90 -4.44
C PHE A 32 1.64 -30.08 -5.35
N ILE A 33 1.63 -29.84 -6.67
CA ILE A 33 1.34 -30.88 -7.67
C ILE A 33 2.58 -31.72 -8.03
N THR A 34 3.77 -31.18 -7.79
CA THR A 34 5.05 -31.85 -8.06
C THR A 34 5.30 -32.95 -7.04
N GLN A 35 5.72 -34.12 -7.49
CA GLN A 35 6.08 -35.23 -6.61
C GLN A 35 7.43 -34.96 -5.94
N GLY A 36 7.59 -35.45 -4.70
CA GLY A 36 8.88 -35.41 -3.99
C GLY A 36 9.25 -34.05 -3.37
N VAL A 37 8.31 -33.10 -3.26
CA VAL A 37 8.55 -31.83 -2.55
C VAL A 37 8.83 -32.12 -1.08
N THR A 38 10.00 -31.68 -0.62
CA THR A 38 10.41 -31.81 0.77
C THR A 38 9.72 -30.75 1.66
N ALA A 39 9.68 -31.00 2.97
CA ALA A 39 9.15 -30.02 3.93
C ALA A 39 9.95 -28.70 3.90
N ALA A 40 11.27 -28.77 3.67
CA ALA A 40 12.13 -27.60 3.54
C ALA A 40 11.77 -26.75 2.31
N GLU A 41 11.55 -27.38 1.15
CA GLU A 41 11.13 -26.67 -0.06
C GLU A 41 9.73 -26.08 0.08
N ALA A 42 8.77 -26.85 0.61
CA ALA A 42 7.41 -26.37 0.84
C ALA A 42 7.40 -25.13 1.75
N SER A 43 8.13 -25.19 2.86
CA SER A 43 8.25 -24.05 3.80
C SER A 43 8.95 -22.84 3.18
N ALA A 44 9.98 -23.03 2.34
CA ALA A 44 10.65 -21.94 1.65
C ALA A 44 9.70 -21.21 0.68
N VAL A 45 8.89 -21.96 -0.08
CA VAL A 45 7.90 -21.36 -1.00
C VAL A 45 6.80 -20.63 -0.22
N ILE A 46 6.29 -21.22 0.86
CA ILE A 46 5.29 -20.57 1.72
C ILE A 46 5.85 -19.27 2.31
N ALA A 47 7.09 -19.27 2.82
CA ALA A 47 7.75 -18.09 3.36
C ALA A 47 7.94 -17.00 2.30
N LEU A 48 8.31 -17.39 1.07
CA LEU A 48 8.43 -16.48 -0.06
C LEU A 48 7.09 -15.81 -0.39
N LEU A 49 6.02 -16.60 -0.53
CA LEU A 49 4.68 -16.09 -0.83
C LEU A 49 4.17 -15.15 0.27
N ARG A 50 4.39 -15.51 1.54
CA ARG A 50 4.09 -14.64 2.68
C ARG A 50 4.87 -13.33 2.63
N GLY A 51 6.16 -13.38 2.28
CA GLY A 51 6.99 -12.18 2.12
C GLY A 51 6.46 -11.25 1.04
N LEU A 52 6.17 -11.79 -0.15
CA LEU A 52 5.65 -11.02 -1.28
C LEU A 52 4.28 -10.39 -0.98
N LEU A 53 3.37 -11.14 -0.36
CA LEU A 53 2.04 -10.62 -0.03
C LEU A 53 2.12 -9.55 1.05
N ARG A 54 3.05 -9.69 2.00
CA ARG A 54 3.29 -8.69 3.04
C ARG A 54 3.83 -7.40 2.46
N GLU A 55 4.81 -7.48 1.57
CA GLU A 55 5.38 -6.34 0.86
C GLU A 55 4.30 -5.59 0.07
N GLU A 56 3.50 -6.31 -0.71
CA GLU A 56 2.39 -5.74 -1.49
C GLU A 56 1.32 -5.07 -0.60
N SER A 57 0.97 -5.72 0.51
CA SER A 57 0.02 -5.18 1.48
C SER A 57 0.55 -3.95 2.21
N ASP A 58 1.85 -3.95 2.54
CA ASP A 58 2.51 -2.81 3.18
C ASP A 58 2.66 -1.65 2.19
N GLU A 59 3.01 -1.89 0.92
CA GLU A 59 2.99 -0.88 -0.12
C GLU A 59 1.61 -0.24 -0.25
N ARG A 60 0.53 -1.03 -0.31
CA ARG A 60 -0.85 -0.51 -0.34
C ARG A 60 -1.22 0.28 0.91
N ARG A 61 -0.77 -0.16 2.09
CA ARG A 61 -1.04 0.53 3.36
C ARG A 61 -0.27 1.85 3.46
N THR A 62 0.94 1.89 2.90
CA THR A 62 1.83 3.05 2.95
C THR A 62 1.64 3.97 1.76
N ALA A 63 0.92 3.53 0.73
CA ALA A 63 0.50 4.35 -0.39
C ALA A 63 -0.29 5.56 0.14
N PRO A 64 0.04 6.79 -0.31
CA PRO A 64 -0.71 7.98 0.07
C PRO A 64 -2.19 7.77 -0.24
N GLY A 65 -3.05 7.76 0.79
CA GLY A 65 -4.48 7.51 0.61
C GLY A 65 -5.11 8.55 -0.30
N HIS A 66 -5.73 8.12 -1.41
CA HIS A 66 -6.54 8.87 -2.40
C HIS A 66 -6.23 10.37 -2.57
N GLY A 67 -4.96 10.75 -2.45
CA GLY A 67 -4.45 12.10 -2.62
C GLY A 67 -3.62 12.18 -3.90
N GLN A 68 -3.26 13.40 -4.30
CA GLN A 68 -2.35 13.58 -5.43
C GLN A 68 -1.04 12.82 -5.17
N SER A 69 -0.66 11.96 -6.11
CA SER A 69 0.60 11.21 -6.01
C SER A 69 1.80 12.15 -6.00
N ALA A 70 2.95 11.70 -5.50
CA ALA A 70 4.18 12.50 -5.55
C ALA A 70 4.54 12.93 -6.99
N TRP A 71 4.22 12.09 -7.98
CA TRP A 71 4.35 12.43 -9.40
C TRP A 71 3.39 13.55 -9.82
N GLN A 72 2.15 13.52 -9.32
CA GLN A 72 1.14 14.55 -9.58
C GLN A 72 1.46 15.87 -8.87
N MET A 73 2.09 15.81 -7.70
CA MET A 73 2.61 16.99 -6.98
C MET A 73 3.83 17.60 -7.66
N ASP A 74 4.71 16.77 -8.25
CA ASP A 74 5.92 17.21 -8.95
C ASP A 74 5.70 17.45 -10.45
N GLN A 75 4.44 17.50 -10.92
CA GLN A 75 4.10 18.09 -12.23
C GLN A 75 4.29 19.62 -12.20
N ARG A 76 5.52 20.06 -11.94
CA ARG A 76 5.95 21.43 -12.22
C ARG A 76 5.68 21.72 -13.68
N SER A 77 5.27 22.96 -13.96
CA SER A 77 4.91 23.42 -15.29
C SER A 77 5.88 22.86 -16.33
N ILE A 78 5.32 22.09 -17.27
CA ILE A 78 6.05 21.52 -18.40
C ILE A 78 6.93 22.63 -18.99
N ARG A 79 8.23 22.34 -19.10
CA ARG A 79 9.27 23.28 -19.52
C ARG A 79 8.77 24.16 -20.66
N THR A 80 9.03 25.46 -20.57
CA THR A 80 8.79 26.41 -21.65
C THR A 80 9.44 25.90 -22.94
N PRO A 81 8.74 25.95 -24.10
CA PRO A 81 9.34 25.61 -25.38
C PRO A 81 10.64 26.41 -25.56
N ILE A 82 11.77 25.71 -25.69
CA ILE A 82 13.05 26.35 -26.00
C ILE A 82 12.92 26.86 -27.43
N THR A 83 12.93 28.18 -27.62
CA THR A 83 13.07 28.78 -28.96
C THR A 83 14.55 28.94 -29.23
N PRO A 84 15.14 28.21 -30.17
CA PRO A 84 16.55 28.31 -30.45
C PRO A 84 16.83 29.56 -31.26
N GLY A 85 18.01 30.09 -30.99
CA GLY A 85 18.54 31.21 -31.73
C GLY A 85 18.77 30.88 -33.21
N PRO A 86 18.99 31.93 -34.02
CA PRO A 86 19.30 31.81 -35.43
C PRO A 86 20.39 30.76 -35.68
N GLY A 87 20.07 29.77 -36.51
CA GLY A 87 21.00 28.73 -36.95
C GLY A 87 20.97 27.39 -36.20
N ARG A 88 20.02 27.11 -35.29
CA ARG A 88 20.05 25.80 -34.62
C ARG A 88 18.72 25.23 -34.08
N TRP A 89 18.10 24.35 -34.84
CA TRP A 89 17.61 23.08 -34.27
C TRP A 89 18.31 21.98 -35.06
N ARG A 90 18.97 21.02 -34.39
CA ARG A 90 19.32 19.78 -35.10
C ARG A 90 18.04 18.97 -35.20
N SER A 91 17.42 18.98 -36.37
CA SER A 91 16.34 18.04 -36.70
C SER A 91 16.91 16.62 -36.73
N PHE A 92 16.18 15.68 -36.13
CA PHE A 92 16.33 14.26 -36.46
C PHE A 92 15.39 13.98 -37.62
N SER A 93 15.92 13.98 -38.83
CA SER A 93 15.22 13.44 -40.00
C SER A 93 15.39 11.92 -39.99
N GLY A 94 14.29 11.21 -39.76
CA GLY A 94 14.01 9.91 -40.36
C GLY A 94 13.05 10.12 -41.52
#